data_AF-A0A8J3XNL6-F1
#
_entry.id   AF-A0A8J3XNL6-F1
#
_cell.length_a   1.000
_cell.length_b   1.000
_cell.length_c   1.000
_cell.angle_alpha   90.00
_cell.angle_beta   90.00
_cell.angle_gamma   90.00
#
_symmetry.space_group_name_H-M   'P 1'
#
loop_
_entity.id
_entity.type
_entity.pdbx_description
1 polymer ?
#
loop_
_entity_poly.entity_id
_entity_poly.type
_entity_poly.pdbx_seq_one_letter_code
_entity_poly.pdbx_strand_id
1 'polypeptide(L)'
;MWLLPLLERSRNEVESDARQVLGPDDPDLAQALQAVVQRGLTAWSDYWISRSLGWMVAEEVELFAGLLRKIALGQGSQATRHAAKRLLKENGLWPAN
;
A
#
# COMPACT_ATOMS: atom_id res chain seq x y z
N MET A 1 -13.94 -6.65 3.83
CA MET A 1 -12.94 -6.63 4.92
C MET A 1 -12.01 -7.85 4.89
N TRP A 2 -12.19 -8.79 3.96
CA TRP A 2 -11.55 -10.12 4.03
C TRP A 2 -10.15 -10.19 3.42
N LEU A 3 -9.68 -9.14 2.73
CA LEU A 3 -8.39 -9.13 2.05
C LEU A 3 -7.25 -8.48 2.85
N LEU A 4 -7.56 -7.74 3.93
CA LEU A 4 -6.53 -7.08 4.75
C LEU A 4 -5.51 -8.06 5.38
N PRO A 5 -5.89 -9.27 5.82
CA PRO A 5 -4.92 -10.25 6.32
C PRO A 5 -3.81 -10.61 5.33
N LEU A 6 -3.98 -10.37 4.02
CA LEU A 6 -2.89 -10.56 3.05
C LEU A 6 -1.68 -9.67 3.34
N LEU A 7 -1.90 -8.49 3.93
CA LEU A 7 -0.84 -7.54 4.32
C LEU A 7 0.04 -8.06 5.48
N GLU A 8 -0.34 -9.16 6.11
CA GLU A 8 0.47 -9.78 7.17
C GLU A 8 1.61 -10.63 6.61
N ARG A 9 1.54 -10.99 5.32
CA ARG A 9 2.58 -11.69 4.56
C ARG A 9 3.38 -10.72 3.72
N SER A 10 4.57 -11.13 3.27
CA SER A 10 5.35 -10.30 2.35
C SER A 10 4.67 -10.19 0.98
N ARG A 11 4.80 -9.03 0.32
CA ARG A 11 4.21 -8.80 -1.02
C ARG A 11 4.69 -9.83 -2.03
N ASN A 12 6.00 -10.09 -2.05
CA ASN A 12 6.65 -11.02 -2.96
C ASN A 12 6.13 -12.46 -2.81
N GLU A 13 5.88 -12.89 -1.57
CA GLU A 13 5.32 -14.22 -1.28
C GLU A 13 3.88 -14.33 -1.80
N VAL A 14 3.03 -13.34 -1.52
CA VAL A 14 1.64 -13.31 -2.01
C VAL A 14 1.59 -13.29 -3.54
N GLU A 15 2.43 -12.48 -4.18
CA GLU A 15 2.51 -12.44 -5.64
C GLU A 15 3.05 -13.73 -6.25
N SER A 16 4.05 -14.36 -5.63
CA SER A 16 4.60 -15.64 -6.07
C SER A 16 3.55 -16.73 -6.04
N ASP A 17 2.82 -16.84 -4.93
CA ASP A 17 1.76 -17.85 -4.78
C ASP A 17 0.62 -17.60 -5.77
N ALA A 18 0.21 -16.35 -5.95
CA ALA A 18 -0.84 -16.01 -6.91
C ALA A 18 -0.43 -16.37 -8.35
N ARG A 19 0.79 -16.06 -8.78
CA ARG A 19 1.28 -16.39 -10.12
C ARG A 19 1.33 -17.89 -10.40
N GLN A 20 1.44 -18.75 -9.39
CA GLN A 20 1.42 -20.20 -9.58
C GLN A 20 0.04 -20.76 -9.94
N VAL A 21 -1.03 -20.03 -9.61
CA VAL A 21 -2.41 -20.50 -9.80
C VAL A 21 -3.18 -19.71 -10.85
N LEU A 22 -2.71 -18.51 -11.21
CA LEU A 22 -3.34 -17.67 -12.23
C LEU A 22 -3.06 -18.21 -13.64
N GLY A 23 -4.13 -18.41 -14.40
CA GLY A 23 -4.12 -18.72 -15.83
C GLY A 23 -4.22 -17.47 -16.72
N PRO A 24 -4.15 -17.64 -18.06
CA PRO A 24 -4.17 -16.55 -19.02
C PRO A 24 -5.47 -15.72 -19.03
N ASP A 25 -6.58 -16.33 -18.60
CA ASP A 25 -7.91 -15.70 -18.58
C ASP A 25 -8.27 -15.07 -17.23
N ASP A 26 -7.39 -15.19 -16.23
CA ASP A 26 -7.64 -14.64 -14.91
C ASP A 26 -7.41 -13.11 -14.87
N PRO A 27 -8.11 -12.39 -13.97
CA PRO A 27 -7.94 -10.95 -13.81
C PRO A 27 -6.51 -10.55 -13.46
N ASP A 28 -6.14 -9.34 -13.88
CA ASP A 28 -4.83 -8.76 -13.57
C ASP A 28 -4.61 -8.66 -12.05
N LEU A 29 -3.60 -9.40 -11.59
CA LEU A 29 -3.16 -9.44 -10.21
C LEU A 29 -2.81 -8.04 -9.68
N ALA A 30 -2.25 -7.16 -10.51
CA ALA A 30 -1.88 -5.81 -10.10
C ALA A 30 -3.09 -5.02 -9.59
N GLN A 31 -4.24 -5.11 -10.27
CA GLN A 31 -5.47 -4.43 -9.85
C GLN A 31 -6.00 -4.97 -8.53
N ALA A 32 -5.95 -6.29 -8.34
CA ALA A 32 -6.39 -6.91 -7.09
C ALA A 32 -5.52 -6.43 -5.92
N LEU A 33 -4.20 -6.36 -6.10
CA LEU A 33 -3.27 -5.93 -5.07
C LEU A 33 -3.38 -4.42 -4.76
N GLN A 34 -3.60 -3.60 -5.78
CA GLN A 34 -3.91 -2.17 -5.61
C GLN A 34 -5.17 -1.97 -4.76
N ALA A 35 -6.21 -2.80 -4.95
CA ALA A 35 -7.42 -2.75 -4.14
C ALA A 35 -7.15 -3.13 -2.67
N VAL A 36 -6.24 -4.08 -2.40
CA VAL A 36 -5.79 -4.43 -1.05
C VAL A 36 -5.11 -3.24 -0.39
N VAL A 37 -4.15 -2.62 -1.08
CA VAL A 37 -3.42 -1.43 -0.61
C VAL A 37 -4.37 -0.29 -0.33
N GLN A 38 -5.26 0.05 -1.28
CA GLN A 38 -6.25 1.11 -1.09
C GLN A 38 -7.13 0.84 0.13
N ARG A 39 -7.56 -0.40 0.33
CA ARG A 39 -8.40 -0.77 1.48
C ARG A 39 -7.66 -0.61 2.80
N GLY A 40 -6.38 -0.92 2.84
CA GLY A 40 -5.57 -0.78 4.05
C GLY A 40 -5.17 0.67 4.34
N LEU A 41 -4.87 1.48 3.32
CA LEU A 41 -4.63 2.93 3.47
C LEU A 41 -5.88 3.69 3.94
N THR A 42 -7.07 3.21 3.59
CA THR A 42 -8.36 3.79 4.01
C THR A 42 -8.94 3.13 5.26
N ALA A 43 -8.20 2.22 5.90
CA ALA A 43 -8.64 1.57 7.11
C ALA A 43 -8.63 2.54 8.31
N TRP A 44 -9.59 2.35 9.20
CA TRP A 44 -9.68 3.03 10.49
C TRP A 44 -8.55 2.71 11.48
N SER A 45 -7.85 1.60 11.31
CA SER A 45 -6.79 1.14 12.22
C SER A 45 -5.40 1.49 11.70
N ASP A 46 -4.59 2.13 12.54
CA ASP A 46 -3.19 2.47 12.25
C ASP A 46 -2.36 1.23 11.88
N TYR A 47 -2.70 0.05 12.43
CA TYR A 47 -2.05 -1.22 12.10
C TYR A 47 -2.15 -1.53 10.60
N TRP A 48 -3.35 -1.44 10.02
CA TRP A 48 -3.56 -1.75 8.60
C TRP A 48 -2.98 -0.69 7.69
N ILE A 49 -3.01 0.59 8.10
CA ILE A 49 -2.35 1.67 7.36
C ILE A 49 -0.85 1.40 7.31
N SER A 50 -0.22 1.19 8.46
CA SER A 50 1.23 0.93 8.57
C SER A 50 1.66 -0.28 7.74
N ARG A 51 0.92 -1.39 7.84
CA ARG A 51 1.15 -2.59 7.01
C ARG A 51 1.06 -2.28 5.51
N SER A 52 0.07 -1.51 5.10
CA SER A 52 -0.11 -1.13 3.69
C SER A 52 1.08 -0.31 3.19
N LEU A 53 1.54 0.68 3.95
CA LEU A 53 2.70 1.50 3.59
C LEU A 53 3.95 0.64 3.34
N GLY A 54 4.18 -0.38 4.17
CA GLY A 54 5.30 -1.31 3.99
C GLY A 54 5.13 -2.30 2.83
N TRP A 55 3.94 -2.39 2.25
CA TRP A 55 3.59 -3.34 1.19
C TRP A 55 3.57 -2.72 -0.22
N MET A 56 3.68 -1.40 -0.29
CA MET A 56 3.56 -0.64 -1.53
C MET A 56 4.81 -0.73 -2.40
N VAL A 57 4.58 -0.84 -3.71
CA VAL A 57 5.61 -0.64 -4.74
C VAL A 57 5.57 0.80 -5.28
N ALA A 58 6.60 1.21 -6.04
CA ALA A 58 6.76 2.59 -6.51
C ALA A 58 5.53 3.09 -7.31
N GLU A 59 5.00 2.25 -8.19
CA GLU A 59 3.82 2.56 -9.01
C GLU A 59 2.58 2.84 -8.14
N GLU A 60 2.43 2.13 -7.03
CA GLU A 60 1.33 2.32 -6.08
C GLU A 60 1.53 3.59 -5.25
N VAL A 61 2.80 3.97 -4.96
CA VAL A 61 3.11 5.23 -4.28
C VAL A 61 2.67 6.43 -5.13
N GLU A 62 2.93 6.38 -6.44
CA GLU A 62 2.43 7.39 -7.38
C GLU A 62 0.90 7.40 -7.44
N LEU A 63 0.29 6.22 -7.65
CA LEU A 63 -1.16 6.07 -7.76
C LEU A 63 -1.90 6.60 -6.51
N PHE A 64 -1.36 6.32 -5.31
CA PHE A 64 -2.00 6.68 -4.04
C PHE A 64 -1.39 7.92 -3.37
N ALA A 65 -0.60 8.73 -4.10
CA ALA A 65 0.07 9.90 -3.55
C ALA A 65 -0.84 10.84 -2.76
N GLY A 66 -2.09 11.03 -3.22
CA GLY A 66 -3.09 11.84 -2.54
C GLY A 66 -3.50 11.28 -1.17
N LEU A 67 -3.66 9.97 -1.03
CA LEU A 67 -3.96 9.31 0.24
C LEU A 67 -2.75 9.35 1.17
N LEU A 68 -1.55 9.08 0.64
CA LEU A 68 -0.31 9.15 1.39
C LEU A 68 -0.07 10.56 1.98
N ARG A 69 -0.40 11.62 1.23
CA ARG A 69 -0.31 13.01 1.74
C ARG A 69 -1.26 13.24 2.91
N LYS A 70 -2.50 12.75 2.83
CA LYS A 70 -3.48 12.85 3.94
C LYS A 70 -2.99 12.12 5.18
N ILE A 71 -2.44 10.92 5.01
CA ILE A 71 -1.84 10.15 6.10
C ILE A 71 -0.67 10.94 6.69
N ALA A 72 0.33 11.29 5.88
CA ALA A 72 1.53 12.01 6.30
C ALA A 72 1.23 13.31 7.09
N LEU A 73 0.14 14.01 6.76
CA LEU A 73 -0.23 15.28 7.39
C LEU A 73 -1.11 15.15 8.63
N GLY A 74 -1.78 14.01 8.88
CA GLY A 74 -2.74 13.99 9.99
C GLY A 74 -3.37 12.66 10.40
N GLN A 75 -3.19 11.55 9.66
CA GLN A 75 -3.81 10.27 10.06
C GLN A 75 -2.78 9.27 10.61
N GLY A 76 -3.16 8.58 11.67
CA GLY A 76 -2.35 7.52 12.27
C GLY A 76 -1.29 8.00 13.25
N SER A 77 -0.48 7.06 13.72
CA SER A 77 0.62 7.32 14.64
C SER A 77 1.71 8.17 14.01
N GLN A 78 2.61 8.73 14.83
CA GLN A 78 3.76 9.48 14.32
C GLN A 78 4.63 8.63 13.38
N ALA A 79 4.81 7.34 13.68
CA ALA A 79 5.55 6.42 12.84
C ALA A 79 4.90 6.23 11.46
N THR A 80 3.59 5.98 11.42
CA THR A 80 2.82 5.84 10.18
C THR A 80 2.88 7.10 9.32
N ARG A 81 2.73 8.29 9.94
CA ARG A 81 2.85 9.58 9.25
C ARG A 81 4.23 9.78 8.63
N HIS A 82 5.28 9.48 9.39
CA HIS A 82 6.66 9.55 8.88
C HIS A 82 6.94 8.54 7.77
N ALA A 83 6.42 7.31 7.88
CA ALA A 83 6.55 6.30 6.83
C ALA A 83 5.88 6.76 5.53
N ALA A 84 4.66 7.29 5.58
CA ALA A 84 3.97 7.82 4.42
C ALA A 84 4.72 9.02 3.79
N LYS A 85 5.22 9.94 4.62
CA LYS A 85 6.06 11.06 4.15
C LYS A 85 7.35 10.58 3.50
N ARG A 86 7.99 9.56 4.07
CA ARG A 86 9.23 8.98 3.54
C ARG A 86 9.00 8.37 2.16
N LEU A 87 7.95 7.55 1.99
CA LEU A 87 7.58 7.00 0.68
C LEU A 87 7.39 8.08 -0.38
N LEU A 88 6.66 9.16 -0.04
CA LEU A 88 6.46 10.29 -0.95
C LEU A 88 7.79 10.99 -1.30
N LYS A 89 8.71 11.14 -0.36
CA LYS A 89 10.03 11.74 -0.60
C LYS A 89 10.90 10.87 -1.49
N GLU A 90 10.98 9.58 -1.20
CA GLU A 90 11.79 8.60 -1.93
C GLU A 90 11.36 8.50 -3.41
N ASN A 91 10.07 8.76 -3.70
CA ASN A 91 9.52 8.77 -5.06
C ASN A 91 9.42 10.18 -5.68
N GLY A 92 9.99 11.23 -5.05
CA GLY A 92 9.98 12.59 -5.61
C GLY A 92 8.60 13.29 -5.61
N LEU A 93 7.62 12.76 -4.89
CA LEU A 93 6.23 13.24 -4.83
C LEU A 93 5.96 14.17 -3.63
N TRP A 94 6.98 14.37 -2.77
CA TRP A 94 6.96 15.35 -1.71
C TRP A 94 7.73 16.61 -2.13
N PRO A 95 7.13 17.81 -2.07
CA PRO A 95 7.83 19.03 -2.44
C PRO A 95 9.09 19.20 -1.59
N ALA A 96 10.21 19.55 -2.24
CA ALA A 96 11.38 20.04 -1.55
C ALA A 96 11.00 21.36 -0.87
N ASN A 97 11.09 21.40 0.45
CA ASN A 97 11.07 22.67 1.19
C ASN A 97 12.39 23.38 0.97
#